data_AF-A0A848LM14-F1
#
_entry.id   AF-A0A848LM14-F1
#
_cell.length_a   1.000
_cell.length_b   1.000
_cell.length_c   1.000
_cell.angle_alpha   90.00
_cell.angle_beta   90.00
_cell.angle_gamma   90.00
#
_symmetry.space_group_name_H-M   'P 1'
#
loop_
_entity.id
_entity.type
_entity.pdbx_description
1 polymer ?
#
loop_
_entity_poly.entity_id
_entity_poly.type
_entity_poly.pdbx_seq_one_letter_code
_entity_poly.pdbx_strand_id
1 'polypeptide(L)'
;MAKYTVKLSKAPKGHEVPPLLAEAGAWIGKQAHGTLGWFDALSAEPIPKEWNPEKADRLRREAFSFLDLPDGSLLVLVNTGARTPPAVALLGSEGEARTLANSLEEFLLLWSQGETDIHELDDEEGASGREALAAWLKAKKVKAPKAKDFDFAAWLDDGASAPAAARVEPVRPFSPTPVMKKLGPKTQRLASVLGRRADAPEVIEYVTGVLGKKVPLSTSENNDSMNVEAPKHGVELVFSHDILNEAFPPVPKTAKTFIPYVSTAWVRSRIGENVLGVPWKATSEAEITKLLGPPTDRWAGFSGEDELTVAYWVYALDTSGQVELEISFEDTVTVTLRVRGAGALKRYPDVTTGLFVGYAATRGLLDASRFPAHRELLAAIEKRKAQGSELVKQAMPRGLWDDYLRDAPGLREQAWRWFHNMDGLWITADLTKTFGKRKGPYGHDEPKLNDDTWDAVDKAAPLLDKRFAKWLAK
;
A
#
# COMPACT_ATOMS: atom_id res chain seq x y z
N MET A 1 -8.32 35.99 -13.25
CA MET A 1 -7.82 34.79 -12.54
C MET A 1 -6.53 35.15 -11.84
N ALA A 2 -6.33 34.65 -10.61
CA ALA A 2 -5.05 34.81 -9.91
C ALA A 2 -3.93 34.12 -10.71
N LYS A 3 -2.70 34.59 -10.58
CA LYS A 3 -1.51 33.94 -11.15
C LYS A 3 -0.80 33.13 -10.07
N TYR A 4 0.06 32.20 -10.47
CA TYR A 4 0.89 31.48 -9.52
C TYR A 4 1.83 32.39 -8.73
N THR A 5 1.98 32.10 -7.44
CA THR A 5 2.96 32.73 -6.58
C THR A 5 4.34 32.16 -6.88
N VAL A 6 5.29 33.01 -7.28
CA VAL A 6 6.67 32.61 -7.60
C VAL A 6 7.66 33.45 -6.80
N LYS A 7 8.53 32.80 -6.01
CA LYS A 7 9.54 33.43 -5.16
C LYS A 7 10.89 32.71 -5.27
N LEU A 8 11.53 32.82 -6.44
CA LEU A 8 12.82 32.18 -6.74
C LEU A 8 14.02 33.16 -6.76
N SER A 9 13.82 34.41 -6.36
CA SER A 9 14.86 35.45 -6.44
C SER A 9 16.00 35.30 -5.44
N LYS A 10 15.83 34.47 -4.40
CA LYS A 10 16.82 34.25 -3.36
C LYS A 10 16.80 32.78 -2.92
N ALA A 11 17.90 32.07 -3.16
CA ALA A 11 18.09 30.73 -2.63
C ALA A 11 18.31 30.75 -1.10
N PRO A 12 17.97 29.66 -0.39
CA PRO A 12 18.40 29.45 0.98
C PRO A 12 19.94 29.43 1.07
N LYS A 13 20.47 29.75 2.25
CA LYS A 13 21.93 29.82 2.49
C LYS A 13 22.60 28.50 2.11
N GLY A 14 23.62 28.57 1.25
CA GLY A 14 24.39 27.40 0.80
C GLY A 14 23.85 26.73 -0.46
N HIS A 15 22.75 27.23 -1.02
CA HIS A 15 22.13 26.72 -2.23
C HIS A 15 22.17 27.73 -3.36
N GLU A 16 22.02 27.24 -4.58
CA GLU A 16 21.80 28.05 -5.78
C GLU A 16 20.52 27.58 -6.47
N VAL A 17 19.69 28.53 -6.94
CA VAL A 17 18.52 28.19 -7.75
C VAL A 17 19.02 27.79 -9.15
N PRO A 18 18.73 26.56 -9.64
CA PRO A 18 19.13 26.18 -10.98
C PRO A 18 18.58 27.16 -12.03
N PRO A 19 19.36 27.56 -13.06
CA PRO A 19 18.89 28.47 -14.09
C PRO A 19 17.58 28.03 -14.74
N LEU A 20 17.42 26.72 -14.97
CA LEU A 20 16.19 26.15 -15.50
C LEU A 20 14.99 26.37 -14.58
N LEU A 21 15.15 26.25 -13.25
CA LEU A 21 14.08 26.51 -12.29
C LEU A 21 13.68 27.99 -12.29
N ALA A 22 14.66 28.89 -12.34
CA ALA A 22 14.40 30.34 -12.42
C ALA A 22 13.64 30.71 -13.71
N GLU A 23 14.05 30.16 -14.86
CA GLU A 23 13.37 30.36 -16.14
C GLU A 23 11.95 29.76 -16.15
N ALA A 24 11.79 28.56 -15.59
CA ALA A 24 10.49 27.91 -15.45
C ALA A 24 9.57 28.75 -14.56
N GLY A 25 10.04 29.21 -13.40
CA GLY A 25 9.25 30.07 -12.51
C GLY A 25 8.86 31.40 -13.15
N ALA A 26 9.74 32.03 -13.92
CA ALA A 26 9.39 33.25 -14.66
C ALA A 26 8.30 33.02 -15.71
N TRP A 27 8.21 31.80 -16.27
CA TRP A 27 7.14 31.41 -17.18
C TRP A 27 5.85 31.01 -16.45
N ILE A 28 5.94 30.21 -15.37
CA ILE A 28 4.83 29.77 -14.53
C ILE A 28 4.11 30.97 -13.89
N GLY A 29 4.85 31.96 -13.39
CA GLY A 29 4.28 33.17 -12.80
C GLY A 29 3.47 34.05 -13.77
N LYS A 30 3.43 33.71 -15.06
CA LYS A 30 2.56 34.35 -16.06
C LYS A 30 1.26 33.58 -16.31
N GLN A 31 1.20 32.31 -15.90
CA GLN A 31 0.03 31.45 -16.08
C GLN A 31 -1.04 31.76 -15.03
N ALA A 32 -2.29 31.39 -15.32
CA ALA A 32 -3.35 31.43 -14.34
C ALA A 32 -3.17 30.28 -13.33
N HIS A 33 -3.47 30.56 -12.06
CA HIS A 33 -3.48 29.54 -11.02
C HIS A 33 -4.50 28.44 -11.35
N GLY A 34 -4.18 27.20 -11.04
CA GLY A 34 -4.98 26.01 -11.38
C GLY A 34 -4.78 25.48 -12.81
N THR A 35 -4.03 26.13 -13.69
CA THR A 35 -3.80 25.59 -15.06
C THR A 35 -2.66 24.57 -15.15
N LEU A 36 -1.93 24.32 -14.09
CA LEU A 36 -0.77 23.42 -14.04
C LEU A 36 -0.86 22.52 -12.80
N GLY A 37 -2.09 22.23 -12.36
CA GLY A 37 -2.38 21.66 -11.04
C GLY A 37 -2.51 22.71 -9.94
N TRP A 38 -2.70 22.22 -8.72
CA TRP A 38 -2.99 22.98 -7.52
C TRP A 38 -1.77 23.01 -6.60
N PHE A 39 -1.09 24.15 -6.54
CA PHE A 39 0.01 24.37 -5.61
C PHE A 39 -0.02 25.81 -5.08
N ASP A 40 0.51 26.00 -3.88
CA ASP A 40 0.43 27.29 -3.17
C ASP A 40 1.52 28.25 -3.64
N ALA A 41 2.74 27.74 -3.82
CA ALA A 41 3.87 28.54 -4.25
C ALA A 41 4.94 27.72 -4.97
N LEU A 42 5.65 28.39 -5.89
CA LEU A 42 6.94 27.96 -6.44
C LEU A 42 8.01 28.87 -5.83
N SER A 43 8.64 28.43 -4.74
CA SER A 43 9.45 29.26 -3.85
C SER A 43 10.69 28.52 -3.38
N ALA A 44 11.86 29.18 -3.40
CA ALA A 44 13.10 28.58 -2.93
C ALA A 44 13.24 28.76 -1.41
N GLU A 45 12.72 27.80 -0.63
CA GLU A 45 12.62 27.91 0.83
C GLU A 45 13.43 26.85 1.57
N PRO A 46 13.99 27.17 2.75
CA PRO A 46 14.59 26.17 3.61
C PRO A 46 13.53 25.19 4.10
N ILE A 47 13.82 23.89 4.05
CA ILE A 47 12.92 22.85 4.53
C ILE A 47 12.62 23.05 6.03
N PRO A 48 11.36 23.04 6.50
CA PRO A 48 11.01 23.17 7.92
C PRO A 48 11.74 22.15 8.80
N LYS A 49 12.20 22.54 9.99
CA LYS A 49 12.87 21.58 10.91
C LYS A 49 11.86 20.57 11.46
N GLU A 50 10.62 21.02 11.55
CA GLU A 50 9.47 20.34 12.09
C GLU A 50 9.09 19.13 11.23
N TRP A 51 9.40 19.15 9.93
CA TRP A 51 9.13 18.03 9.02
C TRP A 51 9.87 16.75 9.46
N ASN A 52 11.17 16.87 9.77
CA ASN A 52 11.94 15.77 10.37
C ASN A 52 13.08 16.33 11.22
N PRO A 53 12.89 16.44 12.55
CA PRO A 53 13.89 17.00 13.45
C PRO A 53 15.23 16.25 13.43
N GLU A 54 15.19 14.92 13.24
CA GLU A 54 16.40 14.06 13.21
C GLU A 54 17.26 14.31 11.95
N LYS A 55 16.62 14.68 10.83
CA LYS A 55 17.28 14.84 9.53
C LYS A 55 17.36 16.29 9.05
N ALA A 56 16.81 17.24 9.82
CA ALA A 56 16.68 18.65 9.45
C ALA A 56 18.00 19.30 8.99
N ASP A 57 19.10 19.05 9.70
CA ASP A 57 20.39 19.66 9.38
C ASP A 57 20.94 19.17 8.04
N ARG A 58 20.75 17.89 7.72
CA ARG A 58 21.15 17.33 6.43
C ARG A 58 20.23 17.82 5.32
N LEU A 59 18.92 17.76 5.53
CA LEU A 59 17.93 18.24 4.57
C LEU A 59 18.18 19.69 4.18
N ARG A 60 18.38 20.58 5.16
CA ARG A 60 18.66 22.00 4.89
C ARG A 60 20.01 22.26 4.26
N ARG A 61 21.00 21.40 4.47
CA ARG A 61 22.32 21.53 3.87
C ARG A 61 22.35 21.06 2.41
N GLU A 62 21.66 19.96 2.13
CA GLU A 62 21.75 19.26 0.84
C GLU A 62 20.52 19.47 -0.05
N ALA A 63 19.45 20.08 0.46
CA ALA A 63 18.22 20.30 -0.29
C ALA A 63 17.50 21.60 0.10
N PHE A 64 16.57 22.03 -0.74
CA PHE A 64 15.61 23.10 -0.46
C PHE A 64 14.25 22.81 -1.11
N SER A 65 13.15 23.32 -0.53
CA SER A 65 11.82 23.25 -1.15
C SER A 65 11.77 24.21 -2.33
N PHE A 66 11.15 23.78 -3.44
CA PHE A 66 10.89 24.65 -4.59
C PHE A 66 9.42 24.70 -4.99
N LEU A 67 8.57 23.80 -4.48
CA LEU A 67 7.13 23.76 -4.76
C LEU A 67 6.39 23.31 -3.50
N ASP A 68 5.41 24.11 -3.07
CA ASP A 68 4.64 23.86 -1.85
C ASP A 68 3.20 23.47 -2.24
N LEU A 69 2.71 22.33 -1.71
CA LEU A 69 1.39 21.78 -2.00
C LEU A 69 0.37 22.15 -0.90
N PRO A 70 -0.94 22.20 -1.22
CA PRO A 70 -1.99 22.65 -0.30
C PRO A 70 -2.19 21.77 0.93
N ASP A 71 -1.81 20.51 0.86
CA ASP A 71 -1.84 19.54 1.97
C ASP A 71 -0.67 19.73 2.95
N GLY A 72 0.27 20.63 2.65
CA GLY A 72 1.48 20.86 3.42
C GLY A 72 2.69 20.05 2.95
N SER A 73 2.53 19.24 1.89
CA SER A 73 3.63 18.52 1.25
C SER A 73 4.56 19.48 0.48
N LEU A 74 5.84 19.13 0.37
CA LEU A 74 6.87 19.92 -0.27
C LEU A 74 7.59 19.11 -1.35
N LEU A 75 7.82 19.69 -2.52
CA LEU A 75 8.78 19.15 -3.47
C LEU A 75 10.13 19.83 -3.26
N VAL A 76 11.16 19.00 -3.14
CA VAL A 76 12.52 19.44 -2.85
C VAL A 76 13.47 19.14 -3.99
N LEU A 77 14.42 20.06 -4.20
CA LEU A 77 15.59 19.79 -5.02
C LEU A 77 16.72 19.30 -4.12
N VAL A 78 17.14 18.05 -4.33
CA VAL A 78 18.16 17.37 -3.54
C VAL A 78 19.48 17.35 -4.30
N ASN A 79 20.52 17.92 -3.70
CA ASN A 79 21.88 17.80 -4.19
C ASN A 79 22.35 16.35 -4.02
N THR A 80 22.49 15.65 -5.14
CA THR A 80 22.93 14.23 -5.18
C THR A 80 24.44 14.09 -5.31
N GLY A 81 25.18 15.20 -5.41
CA GLY A 81 26.64 15.24 -5.53
C GLY A 81 27.13 16.12 -6.69
N ALA A 82 28.42 16.47 -6.66
CA ALA A 82 29.01 17.47 -7.57
C ALA A 82 28.99 17.13 -9.07
N ARG A 83 28.68 15.87 -9.45
CA ARG A 83 28.67 15.40 -10.85
C ARG A 83 27.34 14.81 -11.29
N THR A 84 26.31 14.93 -10.46
CA THR A 84 24.98 14.39 -10.73
C THR A 84 23.98 15.53 -10.69
N PRO A 85 22.98 15.54 -11.59
CA PRO A 85 21.92 16.54 -11.53
C PRO A 85 21.17 16.42 -10.19
N PRO A 86 20.73 17.55 -9.59
CA PRO A 86 19.88 17.50 -8.41
C PRO A 86 18.59 16.73 -8.69
N ALA A 87 18.26 15.78 -7.83
CA ALA A 87 17.02 15.01 -7.95
C ALA A 87 15.84 15.81 -7.39
N VAL A 88 14.64 15.48 -7.83
CA VAL A 88 13.39 16.02 -7.29
C VAL A 88 12.75 14.95 -6.41
N ALA A 89 12.43 15.29 -5.18
CA ALA A 89 11.80 14.40 -4.23
C ALA A 89 10.58 15.04 -3.56
N LEU A 90 9.66 14.20 -3.07
CA LEU A 90 8.51 14.59 -2.25
C LEU A 90 8.88 14.45 -0.77
N LEU A 91 8.53 15.47 0.01
CA LEU A 91 8.40 15.45 1.45
C LEU A 91 6.93 15.63 1.77
N GLY A 92 6.25 14.54 2.08
CA GLY A 92 4.82 14.57 2.30
C GLY A 92 4.42 15.04 3.69
N SER A 93 3.18 15.49 3.82
CA SER A 93 2.65 16.11 5.06
C SER A 93 2.49 15.10 6.21
N GLU A 94 2.33 13.81 5.90
CA GLU A 94 2.22 12.72 6.87
C GLU A 94 3.58 12.04 7.16
N GLY A 95 4.67 12.61 6.64
CA GLY A 95 6.03 12.13 6.85
C GLY A 95 6.50 11.10 5.82
N GLU A 96 5.75 10.90 4.76
CA GLU A 96 6.15 10.12 3.58
C GLU A 96 7.26 10.83 2.79
N ALA A 97 8.14 10.05 2.18
CA ALA A 97 9.23 10.58 1.37
C ALA A 97 9.54 9.66 0.19
N ARG A 98 9.64 10.22 -1.02
CA ARG A 98 9.95 9.45 -2.23
C ARG A 98 10.65 10.29 -3.30
N THR A 99 11.41 9.64 -4.17
CA THR A 99 11.96 10.27 -5.37
C THR A 99 10.86 10.43 -6.42
N LEU A 100 10.71 11.64 -6.98
CA LEU A 100 9.79 11.91 -8.10
C LEU A 100 10.53 11.91 -9.43
N ALA A 101 11.74 12.49 -9.48
CA ALA A 101 12.57 12.51 -10.66
C ALA A 101 14.06 12.51 -10.31
N ASN A 102 14.89 11.96 -11.19
CA ASN A 102 16.35 11.94 -11.03
C ASN A 102 17.00 13.28 -11.45
N SER A 103 16.20 14.23 -11.94
CA SER A 103 16.63 15.58 -12.32
C SER A 103 15.43 16.55 -12.36
N LEU A 104 15.71 17.86 -12.27
CA LEU A 104 14.68 18.89 -12.49
C LEU A 104 14.11 18.84 -13.91
N GLU A 105 14.95 18.59 -14.93
CA GLU A 105 14.53 18.47 -16.32
C GLU A 105 13.51 17.34 -16.51
N GLU A 106 13.77 16.20 -15.89
CA GLU A 106 12.87 15.05 -15.91
C GLU A 106 11.55 15.38 -15.21
N PHE A 107 11.59 16.01 -14.02
CA PHE A 107 10.38 16.41 -13.32
C PHE A 107 9.50 17.35 -14.16
N LEU A 108 10.07 18.37 -14.79
CA LEU A 108 9.30 19.29 -15.63
C LEU A 108 8.67 18.58 -16.84
N LEU A 109 9.37 17.60 -17.43
CA LEU A 109 8.82 16.79 -18.52
C LEU A 109 7.65 15.92 -18.02
N LEU A 110 7.79 15.27 -16.88
CA LEU A 110 6.71 14.48 -16.25
C LEU A 110 5.49 15.36 -15.92
N TRP A 111 5.72 16.54 -15.36
CA TRP A 111 4.65 17.50 -15.05
C TRP A 111 3.90 17.98 -16.30
N SER A 112 4.61 18.20 -17.41
CA SER A 112 3.97 18.54 -18.69
C SER A 112 3.11 17.42 -19.28
N GLN A 113 3.28 16.19 -18.78
CA GLN A 113 2.57 14.99 -19.23
C GLN A 113 1.47 14.56 -18.26
N GLY A 114 1.40 15.17 -17.06
CA GLY A 114 0.54 14.67 -15.98
C GLY A 114 1.01 13.32 -15.44
N GLU A 115 2.33 13.10 -15.40
CA GLU A 115 2.94 11.84 -14.96
C GLU A 115 3.91 12.08 -13.78
N THR A 116 3.60 13.01 -12.87
CA THR A 116 4.40 13.24 -11.64
C THR A 116 4.07 12.27 -10.51
N ASP A 117 2.97 11.54 -10.64
CA ASP A 117 2.32 10.70 -9.63
C ASP A 117 1.88 11.50 -8.39
N ILE A 118 1.66 12.81 -8.53
CA ILE A 118 1.15 13.70 -7.48
C ILE A 118 -0.25 14.15 -7.87
N HIS A 119 -1.25 13.80 -7.05
CA HIS A 119 -2.65 14.06 -7.36
C HIS A 119 -2.92 15.55 -7.64
N GLU A 120 -2.38 16.44 -6.81
CA GLU A 120 -2.57 17.89 -6.93
C GLU A 120 -1.99 18.46 -8.23
N LEU A 121 -0.92 17.85 -8.77
CA LEU A 121 -0.27 18.29 -10.00
C LEU A 121 -0.84 17.61 -11.25
N ASP A 122 -1.29 16.36 -11.09
CA ASP A 122 -1.74 15.48 -12.18
C ASP A 122 -3.26 15.47 -12.35
N ASP A 123 -4.03 16.13 -11.47
CA ASP A 123 -5.46 16.37 -11.59
C ASP A 123 -5.86 16.91 -12.98
N GLU A 124 -6.85 16.28 -13.61
CA GLU A 124 -7.37 16.62 -14.93
C GLU A 124 -8.09 17.97 -14.93
N GLU A 125 -8.73 18.36 -13.82
CA GLU A 125 -9.33 19.70 -13.70
C GLU A 125 -8.25 20.80 -13.75
N GLY A 126 -7.05 20.47 -13.26
CA GLY A 126 -5.88 21.33 -13.26
C GLY A 126 -5.00 21.28 -14.51
N ALA A 127 -5.35 20.49 -15.53
CA ALA A 127 -4.44 20.10 -16.61
C ALA A 127 -4.36 21.08 -17.81
N SER A 128 -5.21 22.11 -17.85
CA SER A 128 -5.42 22.95 -19.05
C SER A 128 -4.18 23.66 -19.62
N GLY A 129 -3.13 23.87 -18.82
CA GLY A 129 -1.87 24.50 -19.21
C GLY A 129 -0.72 23.52 -19.51
N ARG A 130 -0.92 22.20 -19.37
CA ARG A 130 0.14 21.19 -19.60
C ARG A 130 0.69 21.22 -21.02
N GLU A 131 -0.17 21.42 -22.03
CA GLU A 131 0.27 21.59 -23.43
C GLU A 131 1.18 22.81 -23.61
N ALA A 132 0.87 23.92 -22.93
CA ALA A 132 1.68 25.13 -22.96
C ALA A 132 3.04 24.92 -22.27
N LEU A 133 3.07 24.17 -21.16
CA LEU A 133 4.32 23.76 -20.50
C LEU A 133 5.16 22.86 -21.43
N ALA A 134 4.55 21.86 -22.06
CA ALA A 134 5.23 20.99 -23.03
C ALA A 134 5.82 21.78 -24.20
N ALA A 135 5.07 22.74 -24.75
CA ALA A 135 5.54 23.62 -25.82
C ALA A 135 6.70 24.51 -25.36
N TRP A 136 6.64 25.05 -24.14
CA TRP A 136 7.72 25.84 -23.56
C TRP A 136 9.00 25.02 -23.36
N LEU A 137 8.89 23.81 -22.81
CA LEU A 137 10.02 22.88 -22.63
C LEU A 137 10.67 22.53 -23.97
N LYS A 138 9.86 22.28 -25.00
CA LYS A 138 10.34 22.03 -26.37
C LYS A 138 11.07 23.23 -26.95
N ALA A 139 10.54 24.44 -26.79
CA ALA A 139 11.19 25.68 -27.25
C ALA A 139 12.53 25.93 -26.55
N LYS A 140 12.62 25.59 -25.25
CA LYS A 140 13.82 25.64 -24.43
C LYS A 140 14.79 24.47 -24.66
N LYS A 141 14.38 23.48 -25.46
CA LYS A 141 15.16 22.26 -25.76
C LYS A 141 15.54 21.47 -24.50
N VAL A 142 14.68 21.48 -23.49
CA VAL A 142 14.89 20.74 -22.23
C VAL A 142 14.88 19.24 -22.53
N LYS A 143 15.88 18.53 -22.01
CA LYS A 143 15.99 17.06 -22.10
C LYS A 143 16.46 16.52 -20.76
N ALA A 144 15.81 15.46 -20.28
CA ALA A 144 16.26 14.76 -19.09
C ALA A 144 17.70 14.21 -19.29
N PRO A 145 18.65 14.54 -18.40
CA PRO A 145 19.98 13.94 -18.41
C PRO A 145 19.89 12.44 -18.11
N LYS A 146 20.87 11.67 -18.60
CA LYS A 146 21.06 10.27 -18.18
C LYS A 146 21.65 10.24 -16.77
N ALA A 147 20.79 10.40 -15.77
CA ALA A 147 21.14 10.28 -14.36
C ALA A 147 21.02 8.81 -13.91
N LYS A 148 21.78 8.44 -12.88
CA LYS A 148 21.50 7.19 -12.14
C LYS A 148 20.21 7.36 -11.34
N ASP A 149 19.51 6.27 -11.11
CA ASP A 149 18.35 6.29 -10.24
C ASP A 149 18.75 6.70 -8.83
N PHE A 150 17.99 7.65 -8.29
CA PHE A 150 18.17 8.18 -6.95
C PHE A 150 17.07 7.66 -6.04
N ASP A 151 17.43 7.13 -4.87
CA ASP A 151 16.50 6.66 -3.85
C ASP A 151 16.53 7.63 -2.67
N PHE A 152 15.56 8.54 -2.62
CA PHE A 152 15.51 9.58 -1.61
C PHE A 152 15.21 9.04 -0.21
N ALA A 153 14.35 8.03 -0.09
CA ALA A 153 14.03 7.42 1.20
C ALA A 153 15.27 6.73 1.79
N ALA A 154 16.03 5.98 0.99
CA ALA A 154 17.30 5.40 1.44
C ALA A 154 18.37 6.47 1.71
N TRP A 155 18.37 7.57 0.95
CA TRP A 155 19.26 8.71 1.19
C TRP A 155 18.98 9.36 2.55
N LEU A 156 17.71 9.55 2.94
CA LEU A 156 17.32 10.10 4.24
C LEU A 156 17.88 9.28 5.41
N ASP A 157 17.99 7.96 5.24
CA ASP A 157 18.54 7.05 6.24
C ASP A 157 20.07 6.99 6.29
N ASP A 158 20.77 7.99 5.73
CA ASP A 158 22.24 8.06 5.69
C ASP A 158 22.90 6.88 4.95
N GLY A 159 22.13 6.15 4.12
CA GLY A 159 22.57 4.90 3.55
C GLY A 159 22.98 3.88 4.62
N ALA A 160 22.51 4.05 5.86
CA ALA A 160 22.77 3.15 6.96
C ALA A 160 22.28 1.76 6.54
N SER A 161 23.22 0.83 6.44
CA SER A 161 22.92 -0.53 6.08
C SER A 161 21.94 -1.10 7.11
N ALA A 162 20.93 -1.83 6.65
CA ALA A 162 20.07 -2.56 7.56
C ALA A 162 20.93 -3.35 8.58
N PRO A 163 20.52 -3.44 9.86
CA PRO A 163 21.10 -4.42 10.78
C PRO A 163 21.05 -5.78 10.10
N ALA A 164 22.02 -6.68 10.39
CA ALA A 164 22.06 -8.02 9.79
C ALA A 164 20.76 -8.79 10.05
N ALA A 165 19.78 -8.62 9.15
CA ALA A 165 18.50 -9.29 9.20
C ALA A 165 18.67 -10.70 8.66
N ALA A 166 17.89 -11.62 9.22
CA ALA A 166 17.86 -13.03 8.87
C ALA A 166 17.84 -13.22 7.34
N ARG A 167 18.61 -14.21 6.87
CA ARG A 167 18.74 -14.63 5.48
C ARG A 167 17.50 -14.29 4.65
N VAL A 168 17.69 -13.46 3.63
CA VAL A 168 16.74 -13.27 2.53
C VAL A 168 16.39 -14.66 2.01
N GLU A 169 15.15 -15.11 2.24
CA GLU A 169 14.70 -16.38 1.69
C GLU A 169 14.80 -16.32 0.16
N PRO A 170 15.19 -17.43 -0.49
CA PRO A 170 15.31 -17.47 -1.93
C PRO A 170 13.97 -17.09 -2.60
N VAL A 171 14.08 -16.44 -3.76
CA VAL A 171 12.96 -16.17 -4.67
C VAL A 171 12.13 -17.45 -4.79
N ARG A 172 10.91 -17.43 -4.24
CA ARG A 172 10.07 -18.63 -4.20
C ARG A 172 9.71 -19.04 -5.64
N PRO A 173 9.76 -20.34 -5.95
CA PRO A 173 9.47 -20.81 -7.30
C PRO A 173 8.00 -20.58 -7.64
N PHE A 174 7.75 -19.72 -8.63
CA PHE A 174 6.42 -19.58 -9.24
C PHE A 174 6.18 -20.77 -10.17
N SER A 175 5.25 -21.65 -9.80
CA SER A 175 4.84 -22.80 -10.60
C SER A 175 3.41 -22.61 -11.12
N PRO A 176 3.20 -22.39 -12.43
CA PRO A 176 1.90 -21.97 -12.97
C PRO A 176 0.84 -23.07 -12.87
N THR A 177 -0.36 -22.72 -12.44
CA THR A 177 -1.54 -23.59 -12.47
C THR A 177 -2.09 -23.78 -13.90
N PRO A 178 -3.00 -24.73 -14.14
CA PRO A 178 -3.72 -24.81 -15.41
C PRO A 178 -4.52 -23.54 -15.73
N VAL A 179 -5.00 -22.79 -14.73
CA VAL A 179 -5.70 -21.52 -14.94
C VAL A 179 -4.73 -20.46 -15.46
N MET A 180 -3.55 -20.32 -14.84
CA MET A 180 -2.50 -19.43 -15.31
C MET A 180 -2.14 -19.66 -16.78
N LYS A 181 -2.08 -20.93 -17.22
CA LYS A 181 -1.80 -21.29 -18.63
C LYS A 181 -2.91 -20.91 -19.61
N LYS A 182 -4.14 -20.68 -19.15
CA LYS A 182 -5.28 -20.24 -19.98
C LYS A 182 -5.35 -18.73 -20.17
N LEU A 183 -4.58 -17.95 -19.39
CA LEU A 183 -4.54 -16.50 -19.52
C LEU A 183 -3.84 -16.09 -20.83
N GLY A 184 -4.14 -14.90 -21.34
CA GLY A 184 -3.41 -14.34 -22.47
C GLY A 184 -1.95 -14.02 -22.10
N PRO A 185 -1.06 -13.89 -23.10
CA PRO A 185 0.38 -13.73 -22.86
C PRO A 185 0.72 -12.49 -22.04
N LYS A 186 -0.04 -11.39 -22.14
CA LYS A 186 0.22 -10.17 -21.36
C LYS A 186 -0.13 -10.35 -19.90
N THR A 187 -1.29 -10.95 -19.62
CA THR A 187 -1.74 -11.25 -18.26
C THR A 187 -0.86 -12.31 -17.60
N GLN A 188 -0.38 -13.31 -18.36
CA GLN A 188 0.61 -14.27 -17.86
C GLN A 188 1.92 -13.59 -17.46
N ARG A 189 2.44 -12.69 -18.31
CA ARG A 189 3.67 -11.96 -17.99
C ARG A 189 3.48 -11.09 -16.74
N LEU A 190 2.35 -10.39 -16.63
CA LEU A 190 1.99 -9.59 -15.47
C LEU A 190 1.89 -10.43 -14.18
N ALA A 191 1.14 -11.54 -14.20
CA ALA A 191 1.02 -12.42 -13.04
C ALA A 191 2.37 -13.04 -12.62
N SER A 192 3.30 -13.24 -13.57
CA SER A 192 4.63 -13.78 -13.26
C SER A 192 5.53 -12.86 -12.45
N VAL A 193 5.24 -11.55 -12.41
CA VAL A 193 6.00 -10.57 -11.61
C VAL A 193 5.40 -10.33 -10.22
N LEU A 194 4.18 -10.81 -9.94
CA LEU A 194 3.59 -10.70 -8.61
C LEU A 194 4.35 -11.51 -7.56
N GLY A 195 4.42 -10.97 -6.34
CA GLY A 195 5.18 -11.53 -5.23
C GLY A 195 6.68 -11.41 -5.38
N ARG A 196 7.18 -10.80 -6.47
CA ARG A 196 8.62 -10.56 -6.66
C ARG A 196 9.00 -9.19 -6.12
N ARG A 197 10.25 -9.09 -5.67
CA ARG A 197 10.81 -7.82 -5.15
C ARG A 197 11.01 -6.82 -6.28
N ALA A 198 10.91 -5.54 -5.95
CA ALA A 198 11.18 -4.44 -6.86
C ALA A 198 12.58 -4.51 -7.50
N ASP A 199 13.58 -5.01 -6.77
CA ASP A 199 14.96 -5.15 -7.25
C ASP A 199 15.21 -6.40 -8.11
N ALA A 200 14.18 -7.22 -8.34
CA ALA A 200 14.31 -8.43 -9.16
C ALA A 200 14.46 -8.05 -10.66
N PRO A 201 15.42 -8.65 -11.40
CA PRO A 201 15.67 -8.31 -12.80
C PRO A 201 14.42 -8.37 -13.70
N GLU A 202 13.57 -9.37 -13.49
CA GLU A 202 12.31 -9.57 -14.22
C GLU A 202 11.26 -8.48 -13.94
N VAL A 203 11.25 -7.93 -12.72
CA VAL A 203 10.37 -6.80 -12.35
C VAL A 203 10.88 -5.53 -13.01
N ILE A 204 12.18 -5.27 -12.93
CA ILE A 204 12.82 -4.13 -13.59
C ILE A 204 12.61 -4.18 -15.11
N GLU A 205 12.82 -5.35 -15.73
CA GLU A 205 12.60 -5.55 -17.16
C GLU A 205 11.15 -5.29 -17.54
N TYR A 206 10.18 -5.78 -16.76
CA TYR A 206 8.76 -5.57 -17.05
C TYR A 206 8.36 -4.09 -16.89
N VAL A 207 8.67 -3.47 -15.76
CA VAL A 207 8.24 -2.09 -15.47
C VAL A 207 8.95 -1.10 -16.38
N THR A 208 10.28 -1.19 -16.50
CA THR A 208 11.06 -0.24 -17.30
C THR A 208 11.00 -0.56 -18.79
N GLY A 209 11.13 -1.84 -19.16
CA GLY A 209 11.21 -2.25 -20.55
C GLY A 209 9.86 -2.40 -21.25
N VAL A 210 8.84 -2.91 -20.54
CA VAL A 210 7.50 -3.14 -21.13
C VAL A 210 6.57 -1.97 -20.86
N LEU A 211 6.48 -1.49 -19.62
CA LEU A 211 5.56 -0.41 -19.25
C LEU A 211 6.15 0.99 -19.50
N GLY A 212 7.48 1.09 -19.66
CA GLY A 212 8.17 2.37 -19.82
C GLY A 212 8.13 3.24 -18.57
N LYS A 213 7.99 2.62 -17.39
CA LYS A 213 7.85 3.31 -16.10
C LYS A 213 9.06 3.06 -15.20
N LYS A 214 9.16 3.80 -14.10
CA LYS A 214 10.19 3.61 -13.08
C LYS A 214 9.74 2.61 -12.02
N VAL A 215 10.68 1.84 -11.51
CA VAL A 215 10.44 0.92 -10.39
C VAL A 215 10.60 1.67 -9.07
N PRO A 216 9.63 1.58 -8.15
CA PRO A 216 9.80 2.03 -6.77
C PRO A 216 10.91 1.23 -6.08
N LEU A 217 12.03 1.89 -5.77
CA LEU A 217 13.21 1.22 -5.20
C LEU A 217 13.08 0.92 -3.71
N SER A 218 12.17 1.62 -3.02
CA SER A 218 11.96 1.53 -1.59
C SER A 218 10.56 1.99 -1.20
N THR A 219 10.09 1.48 -0.06
CA THR A 219 8.95 2.00 0.71
C THR A 219 9.42 2.25 2.14
N SER A 220 8.64 2.96 2.96
CA SER A 220 9.01 3.32 4.34
C SER A 220 7.85 3.06 5.31
N GLU A 221 8.08 3.16 6.61
CA GLU A 221 7.02 2.99 7.62
C GLU A 221 5.84 3.96 7.43
N ASN A 222 6.11 5.16 6.89
CA ASN A 222 5.09 6.18 6.61
C ASN A 222 4.49 6.06 5.20
N ASN A 223 5.01 5.15 4.36
CA ASN A 223 4.50 4.90 3.02
C ASN A 223 4.63 3.42 2.70
N ASP A 224 3.61 2.66 3.08
CA ASP A 224 3.61 1.20 3.01
C ASP A 224 3.70 0.66 1.58
N SER A 225 3.20 1.44 0.63
CA SER A 225 3.03 1.06 -0.75
C SER A 225 3.24 2.22 -1.74
N MET A 226 3.51 1.87 -3.00
CA MET A 226 3.62 2.82 -4.09
C MET A 226 3.00 2.26 -5.35
N ASN A 227 2.24 3.10 -6.06
CA ASN A 227 1.61 2.71 -7.32
C ASN A 227 2.52 3.04 -8.50
N VAL A 228 2.46 2.19 -9.53
CA VAL A 228 3.01 2.46 -10.87
C VAL A 228 1.89 2.32 -11.86
N GLU A 229 1.40 3.44 -12.35
CA GLU A 229 0.32 3.49 -13.32
C GLU A 229 0.86 3.41 -14.75
N ALA A 230 0.34 2.48 -15.55
CA ALA A 230 0.62 2.37 -16.97
C ALA A 230 -0.69 2.34 -17.79
N PRO A 231 -1.42 3.48 -17.90
CA PRO A 231 -2.73 3.52 -18.54
C PRO A 231 -2.73 3.10 -20.02
N LYS A 232 -1.62 3.30 -20.74
CA LYS A 232 -1.45 2.85 -22.13
C LYS A 232 -1.41 1.32 -22.26
N HIS A 233 -1.00 0.63 -21.19
CA HIS A 233 -0.94 -0.82 -21.11
C HIS A 233 -2.16 -1.40 -20.36
N GLY A 234 -3.02 -0.57 -19.79
CA GLY A 234 -4.17 -1.01 -18.99
C GLY A 234 -3.76 -1.74 -17.72
N VAL A 235 -2.66 -1.32 -17.09
CA VAL A 235 -2.12 -1.93 -15.87
C VAL A 235 -1.78 -0.84 -14.87
N GLU A 236 -2.07 -1.11 -13.61
CA GLU A 236 -1.59 -0.36 -12.46
C GLU A 236 -1.02 -1.36 -11.46
N LEU A 237 0.23 -1.16 -11.03
CA LEU A 237 0.94 -2.06 -10.12
C LEU A 237 1.06 -1.41 -8.74
N VAL A 238 0.89 -2.18 -7.67
CA VAL A 238 1.14 -1.75 -6.29
C VAL A 238 2.37 -2.44 -5.74
N PHE A 239 3.38 -1.66 -5.39
CA PHE A 239 4.61 -2.11 -4.74
C PHE A 239 4.46 -1.93 -3.23
N SER A 240 4.41 -2.99 -2.44
CA SER A 240 4.22 -2.91 -0.98
C SER A 240 5.26 -3.73 -0.24
N HIS A 241 5.75 -3.22 0.90
CA HIS A 241 6.54 -4.03 1.83
C HIS A 241 5.68 -4.70 2.92
N ASP A 242 4.48 -4.17 3.17
CA ASP A 242 3.56 -4.69 4.19
C ASP A 242 2.52 -5.62 3.56
N ILE A 243 2.99 -6.63 2.82
CA ILE A 243 2.10 -7.68 2.33
C ILE A 243 1.70 -8.53 3.53
N LEU A 244 0.39 -8.60 3.80
CA LEU A 244 -0.19 -9.35 4.90
C LEU A 244 -0.15 -10.86 4.63
N ASN A 245 1.04 -11.42 4.48
CA ASN A 245 1.29 -12.82 4.18
C ASN A 245 2.69 -13.22 4.66
N GLU A 246 2.77 -14.29 5.46
CA GLU A 246 4.03 -14.78 6.02
C GLU A 246 5.06 -15.23 4.97
N ALA A 247 4.63 -15.55 3.75
CA ALA A 247 5.52 -15.86 2.63
C ALA A 247 6.25 -14.63 2.07
N PHE A 248 5.81 -13.42 2.43
CA PHE A 248 6.33 -12.14 1.94
C PHE A 248 6.63 -11.20 3.11
N PRO A 249 7.61 -11.55 3.97
CA PRO A 249 8.00 -10.69 5.08
C PRO A 249 8.63 -9.39 4.55
N PRO A 250 8.51 -8.26 5.28
CA PRO A 250 9.23 -7.04 4.93
C PRO A 250 10.74 -7.31 4.77
N VAL A 251 11.34 -6.78 3.70
CA VAL A 251 12.78 -6.92 3.42
C VAL A 251 13.46 -5.60 3.74
N PRO A 252 14.18 -5.48 4.87
CA PRO A 252 14.85 -4.24 5.22
C PRO A 252 15.89 -3.85 4.17
N LYS A 253 15.85 -2.59 3.75
CA LYS A 253 16.87 -1.96 2.90
C LYS A 253 17.82 -1.11 3.74
N THR A 254 17.25 -0.36 4.66
CA THR A 254 17.92 0.44 5.69
C THR A 254 17.24 0.16 7.05
N ALA A 255 17.46 1.01 8.05
CA ALA A 255 16.75 0.92 9.32
C ALA A 255 15.26 1.30 9.23
N LYS A 256 14.86 2.18 8.29
CA LYS A 256 13.49 2.71 8.18
C LYS A 256 12.86 2.53 6.78
N THR A 257 13.57 1.90 5.84
CA THR A 257 13.07 1.61 4.49
C THR A 257 13.18 0.14 4.13
N PHE A 258 12.31 -0.29 3.22
CA PHE A 258 12.15 -1.67 2.81
C PHE A 258 12.21 -1.80 1.29
N ILE A 259 12.64 -2.95 0.80
CA ILE A 259 12.51 -3.33 -0.61
C ILE A 259 11.07 -3.85 -0.79
N PRO A 260 10.21 -3.16 -1.56
CA PRO A 260 8.83 -3.60 -1.73
C PRO A 260 8.73 -4.79 -2.69
N TYR A 261 7.60 -5.49 -2.61
CA TYR A 261 7.18 -6.54 -3.53
C TYR A 261 6.08 -6.02 -4.45
N VAL A 262 5.97 -6.54 -5.67
CA VAL A 262 4.78 -6.34 -6.50
C VAL A 262 3.62 -7.12 -5.86
N SER A 263 2.74 -6.40 -5.16
CA SER A 263 1.69 -6.97 -4.33
C SER A 263 0.37 -7.14 -5.09
N THR A 264 -0.03 -6.14 -5.86
CA THR A 264 -1.31 -6.10 -6.57
C THR A 264 -1.10 -5.54 -7.97
N ALA A 265 -1.93 -5.98 -8.90
CA ALA A 265 -2.08 -5.35 -10.20
C ALA A 265 -3.56 -5.23 -10.57
N TRP A 266 -4.03 -4.01 -10.80
CA TRP A 266 -5.32 -3.77 -11.41
C TRP A 266 -5.18 -3.81 -12.93
N VAL A 267 -6.03 -4.62 -13.57
CA VAL A 267 -6.01 -4.83 -15.01
C VAL A 267 -7.25 -4.22 -15.64
N ARG A 268 -7.05 -3.43 -16.68
CA ARG A 268 -8.11 -2.75 -17.42
C ARG A 268 -8.13 -3.17 -18.89
N SER A 269 -9.22 -2.85 -19.57
CA SER A 269 -9.47 -3.24 -20.98
C SER A 269 -8.35 -2.91 -21.97
N ARG A 270 -7.55 -1.87 -21.69
CA ARG A 270 -6.38 -1.49 -22.50
C ARG A 270 -5.24 -2.51 -22.49
N ILE A 271 -5.26 -3.53 -21.63
CA ILE A 271 -4.36 -4.68 -21.76
C ILE A 271 -4.52 -5.38 -23.12
N GLY A 272 -5.70 -5.28 -23.72
CA GLY A 272 -5.95 -5.71 -25.10
C GLY A 272 -6.12 -7.22 -25.28
N GLU A 273 -6.46 -7.92 -24.20
CA GLU A 273 -6.84 -9.34 -24.21
C GLU A 273 -7.93 -9.59 -23.17
N ASN A 274 -8.80 -10.58 -23.42
CA ASN A 274 -9.81 -11.00 -22.45
C ASN A 274 -9.16 -11.92 -21.40
N VAL A 275 -9.62 -11.81 -20.15
CA VAL A 275 -9.11 -12.62 -19.04
C VAL A 275 -10.03 -13.82 -18.85
N LEU A 276 -9.50 -15.02 -19.02
CA LEU A 276 -10.26 -16.28 -19.02
C LEU A 276 -11.46 -16.28 -20.00
N GLY A 277 -11.35 -15.53 -21.09
CA GLY A 277 -12.39 -15.39 -22.09
C GLY A 277 -13.49 -14.38 -21.76
N VAL A 278 -13.50 -13.80 -20.55
CA VAL A 278 -14.49 -12.79 -20.13
C VAL A 278 -14.29 -11.49 -20.92
N PRO A 279 -15.30 -11.01 -21.66
CA PRO A 279 -15.24 -9.73 -22.35
C PRO A 279 -15.25 -8.57 -21.35
N TRP A 280 -14.41 -7.56 -21.57
CA TRP A 280 -14.39 -6.32 -20.78
C TRP A 280 -15.71 -5.53 -20.81
N LYS A 281 -16.55 -5.78 -21.82
CA LYS A 281 -17.87 -5.16 -21.99
C LYS A 281 -19.01 -6.09 -21.58
N ALA A 282 -18.74 -7.13 -20.80
CA ALA A 282 -19.80 -7.96 -20.25
C ALA A 282 -20.78 -7.07 -19.49
N THR A 283 -22.07 -7.26 -19.73
CA THR A 283 -23.14 -6.39 -19.21
C THR A 283 -23.97 -7.07 -18.12
N SER A 284 -23.66 -8.33 -17.80
CA SER A 284 -24.39 -9.09 -16.78
C SER A 284 -23.53 -10.18 -16.15
N GLU A 285 -23.84 -10.49 -14.88
CA GLU A 285 -23.25 -11.61 -14.15
C GLU A 285 -23.48 -12.96 -14.87
N ALA A 286 -24.64 -13.13 -15.52
CA ALA A 286 -25.00 -14.37 -16.22
C ALA A 286 -24.06 -14.67 -17.40
N GLU A 287 -23.58 -13.63 -18.09
CA GLU A 287 -22.61 -13.76 -19.17
C GLU A 287 -21.27 -14.29 -18.65
N ILE A 288 -20.81 -13.77 -17.51
CA ILE A 288 -19.56 -14.19 -16.86
C ILE A 288 -19.71 -15.62 -16.32
N THR A 289 -20.83 -15.91 -15.65
CA THR A 289 -21.15 -17.23 -15.09
C THR A 289 -21.16 -18.33 -16.16
N LYS A 290 -21.62 -18.02 -17.38
CA LYS A 290 -21.60 -18.97 -18.51
C LYS A 290 -20.18 -19.39 -18.90
N LEU A 291 -19.20 -18.51 -18.72
CA LEU A 291 -17.80 -18.74 -19.08
C LEU A 291 -17.01 -19.37 -17.93
N LEU A 292 -17.26 -18.90 -16.71
CA LEU A 292 -16.45 -19.21 -15.53
C LEU A 292 -17.06 -20.25 -14.58
N GLY A 293 -18.35 -20.54 -14.73
CA GLY A 293 -19.15 -21.24 -13.72
C GLY A 293 -19.70 -20.29 -12.66
N PRO A 294 -20.37 -20.81 -11.61
CA PRO A 294 -20.89 -19.98 -10.53
C PRO A 294 -19.77 -19.17 -9.85
N PRO A 295 -20.07 -18.00 -9.27
CA PRO A 295 -19.10 -17.21 -8.52
C PRO A 295 -18.52 -18.01 -7.35
N THR A 296 -17.28 -17.69 -6.98
CA THR A 296 -16.62 -18.23 -5.80
C THR A 296 -17.39 -17.85 -4.54
N ASP A 297 -17.73 -16.57 -4.40
CA ASP A 297 -18.60 -16.04 -3.35
C ASP A 297 -19.11 -14.65 -3.77
N ARG A 298 -19.69 -13.92 -2.82
CA ARG A 298 -20.12 -12.53 -2.95
C ARG A 298 -19.62 -11.66 -1.80
N TRP A 299 -19.40 -10.38 -2.06
CA TRP A 299 -19.21 -9.36 -1.01
C TRP A 299 -20.25 -8.25 -1.13
N ALA A 300 -20.40 -7.46 -0.07
CA ALA A 300 -21.24 -6.26 -0.08
C ALA A 300 -20.55 -5.15 -0.90
N GLY A 301 -21.31 -4.44 -1.74
CA GLY A 301 -20.77 -3.36 -2.58
C GLY A 301 -20.07 -2.26 -1.77
N PHE A 302 -20.57 -2.03 -0.55
CA PHE A 302 -19.95 -1.14 0.43
C PHE A 302 -19.79 -1.81 1.80
N SER A 303 -18.78 -1.38 2.56
CA SER A 303 -18.44 -1.97 3.87
C SER A 303 -19.52 -1.82 4.94
N GLY A 304 -20.49 -0.92 4.76
CA GLY A 304 -21.64 -0.72 5.65
C GLY A 304 -22.91 -1.46 5.22
N GLU A 305 -22.83 -2.28 4.17
CA GLU A 305 -23.95 -3.05 3.67
C GLU A 305 -23.86 -4.53 4.10
N ASP A 306 -25.02 -5.11 4.38
CA ASP A 306 -25.14 -6.53 4.75
C ASP A 306 -25.48 -7.41 3.54
N GLU A 307 -26.00 -6.82 2.46
CA GLU A 307 -26.40 -7.56 1.27
C GLU A 307 -25.17 -7.84 0.39
N LEU A 308 -24.87 -9.12 0.20
CA LEU A 308 -23.76 -9.56 -0.65
C LEU A 308 -24.19 -9.53 -2.12
N THR A 309 -23.99 -8.39 -2.77
CA THR A 309 -24.45 -8.13 -4.14
C THR A 309 -23.38 -8.41 -5.19
N VAL A 310 -22.11 -8.13 -4.89
CA VAL A 310 -21.02 -8.19 -5.88
C VAL A 310 -20.50 -9.62 -6.01
N ALA A 311 -20.70 -10.21 -7.19
CA ALA A 311 -20.20 -11.55 -7.50
C ALA A 311 -18.72 -11.52 -7.87
N TYR A 312 -17.96 -12.49 -7.37
CA TYR A 312 -16.54 -12.62 -7.71
C TYR A 312 -16.11 -14.06 -7.94
N TRP A 313 -15.06 -14.23 -8.76
CA TRP A 313 -14.41 -15.50 -9.07
C TRP A 313 -12.92 -15.39 -8.75
N VAL A 314 -12.42 -16.28 -7.89
CA VAL A 314 -11.01 -16.34 -7.50
C VAL A 314 -10.34 -17.61 -7.99
N TYR A 315 -9.16 -17.47 -8.59
CA TYR A 315 -8.35 -18.58 -9.07
C TYR A 315 -6.90 -18.45 -8.63
N ALA A 316 -6.35 -19.51 -8.03
CA ALA A 316 -4.91 -19.62 -7.80
C ALA A 316 -4.15 -19.67 -9.13
N LEU A 317 -3.13 -18.83 -9.27
CA LEU A 317 -2.28 -18.74 -10.45
C LEU A 317 -0.99 -19.53 -10.32
N ASP A 318 -0.58 -19.81 -9.08
CA ASP A 318 0.57 -20.64 -8.79
C ASP A 318 0.21 -21.82 -7.88
N THR A 319 1.00 -22.89 -7.93
CA THR A 319 0.73 -24.11 -7.15
C THR A 319 0.96 -23.93 -5.66
N SER A 320 1.63 -22.86 -5.22
CA SER A 320 1.73 -22.54 -3.79
C SER A 320 0.53 -21.75 -3.27
N GLY A 321 -0.37 -21.30 -4.17
CA GLY A 321 -1.62 -20.61 -3.82
C GLY A 321 -1.41 -19.22 -3.24
N GLN A 322 -0.28 -18.59 -3.56
CA GLN A 322 0.16 -17.30 -3.02
C GLN A 322 -0.16 -16.15 -3.97
N VAL A 323 -0.36 -16.43 -5.25
CA VAL A 323 -0.77 -15.46 -6.25
C VAL A 323 -2.13 -15.89 -6.81
N GLU A 324 -3.06 -14.95 -6.86
CA GLU A 324 -4.42 -15.19 -7.31
C GLU A 324 -4.88 -14.17 -8.34
N LEU A 325 -5.81 -14.62 -9.19
CA LEU A 325 -6.63 -13.81 -10.07
C LEU A 325 -8.01 -13.71 -9.45
N GLU A 326 -8.52 -12.49 -9.32
CA GLU A 326 -9.89 -12.18 -8.99
C GLU A 326 -10.54 -11.47 -10.18
N ILE A 327 -11.73 -11.93 -10.55
CA ILE A 327 -12.64 -11.24 -11.47
C ILE A 327 -13.90 -10.93 -10.67
N SER A 328 -14.34 -9.69 -10.66
CA SER A 328 -15.58 -9.28 -10.00
C SER A 328 -16.50 -8.49 -10.93
N PHE A 329 -17.79 -8.49 -10.61
CA PHE A 329 -18.80 -7.79 -11.39
C PHE A 329 -19.75 -6.99 -10.49
N GLU A 330 -19.69 -5.68 -10.66
CA GLU A 330 -20.60 -4.69 -10.08
C GLU A 330 -20.86 -3.65 -11.18
N ASP A 331 -21.85 -3.93 -12.04
CA ASP A 331 -22.16 -3.27 -13.31
C ASP A 331 -21.05 -3.28 -14.38
N THR A 332 -19.79 -3.45 -13.98
CA THR A 332 -18.61 -3.52 -14.82
C THR A 332 -17.66 -4.63 -14.34
N VAL A 333 -16.88 -5.17 -15.27
CA VAL A 333 -15.87 -6.18 -14.97
C VAL A 333 -14.64 -5.52 -14.36
N THR A 334 -14.28 -5.94 -13.15
CA THR A 334 -13.00 -5.61 -12.53
C THR A 334 -12.11 -6.85 -12.51
N VAL A 335 -10.83 -6.67 -12.85
CA VAL A 335 -9.84 -7.74 -12.82
C VAL A 335 -8.68 -7.30 -11.94
N THR A 336 -8.39 -8.13 -10.93
CA THR A 336 -7.30 -7.91 -9.98
C THR A 336 -6.42 -9.14 -9.95
N LEU A 337 -5.12 -8.95 -10.15
CA LEU A 337 -4.12 -9.96 -9.82
C LEU A 337 -3.49 -9.54 -8.50
N ARG A 338 -3.35 -10.44 -7.53
CA ARG A 338 -2.73 -10.08 -6.25
C ARG A 338 -1.96 -11.22 -5.62
N VAL A 339 -0.96 -10.85 -4.83
CA VAL A 339 -0.45 -11.72 -3.78
C VAL A 339 -1.58 -11.88 -2.77
N ARG A 340 -1.94 -13.12 -2.47
CA ARG A 340 -2.97 -13.44 -1.48
C ARG A 340 -2.55 -12.85 -0.14
N GLY A 341 -3.34 -11.92 0.38
CA GLY A 341 -3.18 -11.38 1.72
C GLY A 341 -4.20 -11.99 2.69
N ALA A 342 -3.86 -11.96 3.96
CA ALA A 342 -4.79 -12.04 5.08
C ALA A 342 -5.27 -10.63 5.45
N GLY A 343 -6.42 -10.51 6.09
CA GLY A 343 -6.86 -9.30 6.77
C GLY A 343 -6.19 -9.16 8.14
N ALA A 344 -5.66 -7.97 8.43
CA ALA A 344 -5.19 -7.65 9.78
C ALA A 344 -6.41 -7.40 10.68
N LEU A 345 -6.82 -8.37 11.50
CA LEU A 345 -7.84 -8.12 12.54
C LEU A 345 -7.34 -7.09 13.55
N LYS A 346 -6.03 -7.06 13.83
CA LYS A 346 -5.39 -5.99 14.60
C LYS A 346 -3.89 -5.94 14.36
N ARG A 347 -3.40 -4.87 13.73
CA ARG A 347 -1.97 -4.67 13.38
C ARG A 347 -1.03 -4.73 14.59
N TYR A 348 -1.48 -4.25 15.74
CA TYR A 348 -0.76 -4.30 17.01
C TYR A 348 -1.59 -5.05 18.04
N PRO A 349 -1.42 -6.39 18.14
CA PRO A 349 -2.18 -7.19 19.08
C PRO A 349 -1.99 -6.71 20.52
N ASP A 350 -3.07 -6.70 21.28
CA ASP A 350 -3.05 -6.37 22.70
C ASP A 350 -3.79 -7.44 23.50
N VAL A 351 -4.07 -7.13 24.77
CA VAL A 351 -4.80 -8.04 25.66
C VAL A 351 -6.17 -8.46 25.13
N THR A 352 -6.86 -7.61 24.35
CA THR A 352 -8.17 -7.95 23.78
C THR A 352 -8.03 -9.00 22.67
N THR A 353 -6.95 -8.96 21.90
CA THR A 353 -6.61 -9.99 20.93
C THR A 353 -6.28 -11.31 21.61
N GLY A 354 -5.45 -11.30 22.66
CA GLY A 354 -5.14 -12.49 23.46
C GLY A 354 -6.40 -13.16 24.02
N LEU A 355 -7.29 -12.36 24.61
CA LEU A 355 -8.57 -12.83 25.14
C LEU A 355 -9.42 -13.50 24.07
N PHE A 356 -9.54 -12.90 22.89
CA PHE A 356 -10.31 -13.49 21.80
C PHE A 356 -9.65 -14.77 21.27
N VAL A 357 -8.32 -14.81 21.12
CA VAL A 357 -7.61 -16.02 20.65
C VAL A 357 -7.78 -17.18 21.64
N GLY A 358 -7.69 -16.90 22.95
CA GLY A 358 -7.99 -17.90 23.99
C GLY A 358 -9.42 -18.43 23.89
N TYR A 359 -10.40 -17.54 23.72
CA TYR A 359 -11.80 -17.91 23.45
C TYR A 359 -11.94 -18.77 22.19
N ALA A 360 -11.42 -18.30 21.06
CA ALA A 360 -11.55 -18.93 19.74
C ALA A 360 -10.93 -20.33 19.69
N ALA A 361 -9.78 -20.53 20.35
CA ALA A 361 -9.14 -21.83 20.51
C ALA A 361 -10.08 -22.83 21.22
N THR A 362 -10.67 -22.44 22.36
CA THR A 362 -11.58 -23.32 23.12
C THR A 362 -12.92 -23.59 22.43
N ARG A 363 -13.27 -22.84 21.38
CA ARG A 363 -14.52 -22.96 20.64
C ARG A 363 -14.34 -23.57 19.24
N GLY A 364 -13.12 -23.98 18.88
CA GLY A 364 -12.84 -24.55 17.57
C GLY A 364 -13.10 -23.58 16.42
N LEU A 365 -12.87 -22.27 16.67
CA LEU A 365 -12.97 -21.22 15.66
C LEU A 365 -11.65 -21.02 14.89
N LEU A 366 -10.53 -21.49 15.43
CA LEU A 366 -9.22 -21.43 14.79
C LEU A 366 -9.00 -22.60 13.81
N ASP A 367 -8.29 -22.34 12.72
CA ASP A 367 -7.75 -23.36 11.81
C ASP A 367 -6.40 -23.87 12.34
N ALA A 368 -6.42 -25.03 13.01
CA ALA A 368 -5.21 -25.64 13.57
C ALA A 368 -4.12 -25.93 12.53
N SER A 369 -4.46 -26.07 11.24
CA SER A 369 -3.48 -26.31 10.18
C SER A 369 -2.55 -25.11 9.95
N ARG A 370 -2.97 -23.91 10.37
CA ARG A 370 -2.20 -22.67 10.30
C ARG A 370 -1.15 -22.51 11.39
N PHE A 371 -1.11 -23.42 12.37
CA PHE A 371 -0.15 -23.40 13.47
C PHE A 371 0.80 -24.60 13.46
N PRO A 372 1.45 -24.98 12.34
CA PRO A 372 2.26 -26.21 12.28
C PRO A 372 3.43 -26.21 13.28
N ALA A 373 4.04 -25.05 13.53
CA ALA A 373 5.12 -24.87 14.49
C ALA A 373 4.63 -24.68 15.95
N HIS A 374 3.34 -24.42 16.17
CA HIS A 374 2.78 -24.05 17.48
C HIS A 374 1.64 -24.98 17.92
N ARG A 375 1.57 -26.20 17.38
CA ARG A 375 0.50 -27.18 17.70
C ARG A 375 0.41 -27.49 19.18
N GLU A 376 1.54 -27.64 19.87
CA GLU A 376 1.58 -27.92 21.30
C GLU A 376 1.04 -26.74 22.13
N LEU A 377 1.40 -25.51 21.75
CA LEU A 377 0.91 -24.30 22.41
C LEU A 377 -0.60 -24.12 22.18
N LEU A 378 -1.07 -24.33 20.95
CA LEU A 378 -2.51 -24.31 20.64
C LEU A 378 -3.27 -25.35 21.48
N ALA A 379 -2.79 -26.59 21.55
CA ALA A 379 -3.39 -27.64 22.37
C ALA A 379 -3.33 -27.33 23.88
N ALA A 380 -2.31 -26.61 24.35
CA ALA A 380 -2.23 -26.15 25.73
C ALA A 380 -3.30 -25.08 26.02
N ILE A 381 -3.53 -24.14 25.09
CA ILE A 381 -4.58 -23.11 25.20
C ILE A 381 -5.97 -23.75 25.18
N GLU A 382 -6.23 -24.70 24.27
CA GLU A 382 -7.49 -25.46 24.22
C GLU A 382 -7.79 -26.15 25.56
N LYS A 383 -6.75 -26.64 26.26
CA LYS A 383 -6.83 -27.27 27.58
C LYS A 383 -6.73 -26.28 28.74
N ARG A 384 -6.73 -24.98 28.45
CA ARG A 384 -6.60 -23.88 29.42
C ARG A 384 -5.33 -23.91 30.26
N LYS A 385 -4.22 -24.39 29.69
CA LYS A 385 -2.90 -24.49 30.33
C LYS A 385 -1.92 -23.38 29.92
N ALA A 386 -2.26 -22.59 28.92
CA ALA A 386 -1.52 -21.43 28.43
C ALA A 386 -2.52 -20.32 28.05
N GLN A 387 -2.08 -19.07 27.95
CA GLN A 387 -2.93 -17.93 27.56
C GLN A 387 -2.96 -17.72 26.05
N GLY A 388 -4.02 -17.07 25.54
CA GLY A 388 -4.11 -16.74 24.11
C GLY A 388 -3.03 -15.76 23.66
N SER A 389 -2.64 -14.83 24.53
CA SER A 389 -1.58 -13.85 24.27
C SER A 389 -0.21 -14.49 24.06
N GLU A 390 0.03 -15.69 24.59
CA GLU A 390 1.26 -16.44 24.31
C GLU A 390 1.32 -16.90 22.85
N LEU A 391 0.20 -17.41 22.31
CA LEU A 391 0.11 -17.79 20.90
C LEU A 391 0.18 -16.57 19.99
N VAL A 392 -0.48 -15.47 20.34
CA VAL A 392 -0.40 -14.21 19.59
C VAL A 392 1.06 -13.73 19.47
N LYS A 393 1.80 -13.71 20.58
CA LYS A 393 3.22 -13.28 20.60
C LYS A 393 4.12 -14.16 19.76
N GLN A 394 3.87 -15.46 19.70
CA GLN A 394 4.76 -16.43 19.04
C GLN A 394 4.38 -16.73 17.59
N ALA A 395 3.08 -16.76 17.28
CA ALA A 395 2.55 -17.27 16.01
C ALA A 395 1.88 -16.20 15.14
N MET A 396 1.62 -15.00 15.69
CA MET A 396 0.93 -13.91 14.99
C MET A 396 1.64 -12.56 15.16
N PRO A 397 2.98 -12.48 15.00
CA PRO A 397 3.74 -11.27 15.30
C PRO A 397 3.32 -10.07 14.43
N ARG A 398 2.69 -10.31 13.28
CA ARG A 398 2.20 -9.27 12.35
C ARG A 398 0.72 -8.93 12.53
N GLY A 399 0.00 -9.56 13.47
CA GLY A 399 -1.42 -9.27 13.71
C GLY A 399 -2.38 -9.72 12.58
N LEU A 400 -1.90 -10.61 11.72
CA LEU A 400 -2.57 -11.14 10.53
C LEU A 400 -3.19 -12.47 10.91
N TRP A 401 -4.46 -12.48 11.29
CA TRP A 401 -5.04 -13.75 11.78
C TRP A 401 -6.50 -14.00 11.43
N ASP A 402 -7.09 -13.25 10.51
CA ASP A 402 -8.38 -13.64 9.96
C ASP A 402 -8.30 -15.00 9.24
N ASP A 403 -7.21 -15.27 8.51
CA ASP A 403 -6.96 -16.53 7.82
C ASP A 403 -6.56 -17.67 8.76
N TYR A 404 -6.28 -17.37 10.03
CA TYR A 404 -6.14 -18.35 11.11
C TYR A 404 -7.49 -18.71 11.75
N LEU A 405 -8.57 -17.98 11.45
CA LEU A 405 -9.92 -18.49 11.68
C LEU A 405 -10.24 -19.56 10.63
N ARG A 406 -11.01 -20.57 11.03
CA ARG A 406 -11.49 -21.59 10.11
C ARG A 406 -12.30 -20.99 8.97
N ASP A 407 -12.22 -21.62 7.82
CA ASP A 407 -12.92 -21.17 6.62
C ASP A 407 -14.42 -21.49 6.72
N ALA A 408 -15.19 -20.55 7.25
CA ALA A 408 -16.63 -20.68 7.43
C ALA A 408 -17.36 -19.41 6.95
N PRO A 409 -18.46 -19.52 6.17
CA PRO A 409 -19.13 -18.37 5.55
C PRO A 409 -19.47 -17.26 6.55
N GLY A 410 -18.92 -16.06 6.32
CA GLY A 410 -19.11 -14.86 7.13
C GLY A 410 -18.35 -14.79 8.47
N LEU A 411 -17.61 -15.82 8.89
CA LEU A 411 -16.90 -15.82 10.17
C LEU A 411 -15.81 -14.74 10.21
N ARG A 412 -14.96 -14.73 9.19
CA ARG A 412 -13.82 -13.80 9.09
C ARG A 412 -14.31 -12.35 8.97
N GLU A 413 -15.33 -12.13 8.15
CA GLU A 413 -15.97 -10.81 7.99
C GLU A 413 -16.58 -10.30 9.30
N GLN A 414 -17.32 -11.15 10.03
CA GLN A 414 -17.90 -10.79 11.32
C GLN A 414 -16.82 -10.43 12.35
N ALA A 415 -15.72 -11.19 12.40
CA ALA A 415 -14.58 -10.88 13.25
C ALA A 415 -13.96 -9.55 12.83
N TRP A 416 -13.72 -9.34 11.54
CA TRP A 416 -13.14 -8.12 11.01
C TRP A 416 -13.96 -6.88 11.36
N ARG A 417 -15.27 -6.88 11.08
CA ARG A 417 -16.18 -5.77 11.42
C ARG A 417 -16.14 -5.46 12.93
N TRP A 418 -16.11 -6.50 13.77
CA TRP A 418 -16.06 -6.36 15.23
C TRP A 418 -14.76 -5.77 15.77
N PHE A 419 -13.62 -6.10 15.15
CA PHE A 419 -12.34 -5.50 15.51
C PHE A 419 -12.18 -4.05 14.99
N HIS A 420 -12.86 -3.69 13.89
CA HIS A 420 -12.69 -2.40 13.20
C HIS A 420 -13.80 -1.37 13.46
N ASN A 421 -14.69 -1.60 14.43
CA ASN A 421 -15.78 -0.67 14.75
C ASN A 421 -16.70 -0.38 13.55
N MET A 422 -17.12 -1.42 12.83
CA MET A 422 -18.02 -1.31 11.68
C MET A 422 -19.41 -1.83 12.03
N ASP A 423 -20.45 -1.22 11.47
CA ASP A 423 -21.86 -1.59 11.68
C ASP A 423 -22.30 -1.66 13.15
N GLY A 424 -21.74 -0.79 13.99
CA GLY A 424 -21.98 -0.79 15.43
C GLY A 424 -21.40 -2.01 16.16
N LEU A 425 -20.53 -2.79 15.51
CA LEU A 425 -19.79 -3.90 16.09
C LEU A 425 -18.43 -3.42 16.54
N TRP A 426 -18.19 -3.40 17.85
CA TRP A 426 -16.90 -2.98 18.37
C TRP A 426 -16.48 -3.75 19.62
N ILE A 427 -15.37 -4.46 19.52
CA ILE A 427 -14.75 -5.21 20.61
C ILE A 427 -14.56 -4.34 21.86
N THR A 428 -14.07 -3.11 21.72
CA THR A 428 -13.84 -2.22 22.87
C THR A 428 -15.15 -1.86 23.58
N ALA A 429 -16.22 -1.52 22.83
CA ALA A 429 -17.51 -1.19 23.42
C ALA A 429 -18.13 -2.39 24.15
N ASP A 430 -18.01 -3.57 23.54
CA ASP A 430 -18.50 -4.82 24.10
C ASP A 430 -17.74 -5.23 25.37
N LEU A 431 -16.41 -5.25 25.33
CA LEU A 431 -15.59 -5.58 26.48
C LEU A 431 -15.70 -4.52 27.58
N THR A 432 -15.96 -3.25 27.23
CA THR A 432 -16.24 -2.20 28.22
C THR A 432 -17.53 -2.48 29.01
N LYS A 433 -18.57 -3.04 28.38
CA LYS A 433 -19.78 -3.46 29.10
C LYS A 433 -19.49 -4.61 30.07
N THR A 434 -18.59 -5.52 29.69
CA THR A 434 -18.24 -6.70 30.50
C THR A 434 -17.28 -6.37 31.66
N PHE A 435 -16.25 -5.56 31.41
CA PHE A 435 -15.16 -5.30 32.35
C PHE A 435 -15.24 -3.91 33.01
N GLY A 436 -16.11 -3.03 32.52
CA GLY A 436 -16.11 -1.61 32.87
C GLY A 436 -15.07 -0.84 32.05
N LYS A 437 -15.15 0.50 32.10
CA LYS A 437 -14.26 1.40 31.35
C LYS A 437 -13.11 1.98 32.17
N ARG A 438 -11.97 2.19 31.53
CA ARG A 438 -10.87 3.07 31.97
C ARG A 438 -10.51 4.05 30.87
N LYS A 439 -9.72 5.06 31.20
CA LYS A 439 -9.09 5.95 30.21
C LYS A 439 -7.79 5.34 29.72
N GLY A 440 -7.67 5.17 28.41
CA GLY A 440 -6.44 4.77 27.73
C GLY A 440 -5.39 5.89 27.72
N PRO A 441 -4.17 5.61 27.24
CA PRO A 441 -3.07 6.57 27.18
C PRO A 441 -3.39 7.79 26.30
N TYR A 442 -4.35 7.67 25.38
CA TYR A 442 -4.79 8.75 24.50
C TYR A 442 -6.18 9.30 24.87
N GLY A 443 -6.67 9.05 26.08
CA GLY A 443 -7.92 9.62 26.61
C GLY A 443 -9.24 8.98 26.12
N HIS A 444 -9.17 8.00 25.22
CA HIS A 444 -10.33 7.21 24.81
C HIS A 444 -10.72 6.17 25.88
N ASP A 445 -11.98 5.71 25.83
CA ASP A 445 -12.46 4.67 26.74
C ASP A 445 -11.94 3.29 26.29
N GLU A 446 -11.38 2.53 27.23
CA GLU A 446 -10.88 1.16 27.04
C GLU A 446 -11.51 0.22 28.09
N PRO A 447 -11.62 -1.10 27.82
CA PRO A 447 -12.03 -2.06 28.84
C PRO A 447 -11.01 -2.07 30.00
N LYS A 448 -11.50 -2.23 31.24
CA LYS A 448 -10.65 -2.54 32.41
C LYS A 448 -10.16 -4.00 32.35
N LEU A 449 -9.31 -4.28 31.38
CA LEU A 449 -8.72 -5.57 31.10
C LEU A 449 -7.19 -5.39 31.08
N ASN A 450 -6.51 -6.08 32.00
CA ASN A 450 -5.05 -6.01 32.12
C ASN A 450 -4.36 -7.25 31.55
N ASP A 451 -5.06 -8.38 31.52
CA ASP A 451 -4.53 -9.66 31.09
C ASP A 451 -5.64 -10.57 30.52
N ASP A 452 -5.28 -11.55 29.70
CA ASP A 452 -6.18 -12.51 29.07
C ASP A 452 -6.30 -13.82 29.87
N THR A 453 -6.40 -13.69 31.20
CA THR A 453 -6.65 -14.82 32.11
C THR A 453 -7.91 -15.60 31.74
N TRP A 454 -7.95 -16.88 32.12
CA TRP A 454 -9.13 -17.72 31.88
C TRP A 454 -10.39 -17.20 32.57
N ASP A 455 -10.27 -16.54 33.73
CA ASP A 455 -11.40 -15.85 34.36
C ASP A 455 -11.94 -14.71 33.50
N ALA A 456 -11.06 -13.95 32.85
CA ALA A 456 -11.46 -12.92 31.91
C ALA A 456 -12.10 -13.52 30.65
N VAL A 457 -11.53 -14.59 30.10
CA VAL A 457 -12.12 -15.30 28.96
C VAL A 457 -13.51 -15.82 29.30
N ASP A 458 -13.69 -16.46 30.46
CA ASP A 458 -14.97 -17.00 30.92
C ASP A 458 -16.00 -15.89 31.17
N LYS A 459 -15.55 -14.74 31.71
CA LYS A 459 -16.42 -13.57 31.89
C LYS A 459 -16.87 -12.96 30.56
N ALA A 460 -16.02 -12.98 29.54
CA ALA A 460 -16.36 -12.50 28.19
C ALA A 460 -17.15 -13.52 27.37
N ALA A 461 -17.03 -14.82 27.67
CA ALA A 461 -17.59 -15.90 26.87
C ALA A 461 -19.10 -15.75 26.57
N PRO A 462 -19.99 -15.36 27.50
CA PRO A 462 -21.43 -15.23 27.17
C PRO A 462 -21.71 -14.19 26.07
N LEU A 463 -20.96 -13.09 26.06
CA LEU A 463 -21.04 -12.06 25.03
C LEU A 463 -20.49 -12.59 23.71
N LEU A 464 -19.33 -13.25 23.73
CA LEU A 464 -18.68 -13.78 22.53
C LEU A 464 -19.49 -14.93 21.92
N ASP A 465 -20.05 -15.82 22.76
CA ASP A 465 -20.92 -16.90 22.33
C ASP A 465 -22.18 -16.36 21.65
N LYS A 466 -22.74 -15.24 22.14
CA LYS A 466 -23.82 -14.53 21.43
C LYS A 466 -23.36 -13.96 20.08
N ARG A 467 -22.17 -13.36 20.02
CA ARG A 467 -21.63 -12.72 18.82
C ARG A 467 -21.31 -13.74 17.72
N PHE A 468 -20.75 -14.88 18.09
CA PHE A 468 -20.25 -15.90 17.18
C PHE A 468 -21.14 -17.16 17.11
N ALA A 469 -22.36 -17.09 17.66
CA ALA A 469 -23.29 -18.23 17.77
C ALA A 469 -23.45 -19.03 16.47
N LYS A 470 -23.48 -18.36 15.31
CA LYS A 470 -23.62 -18.97 13.98
C LYS A 470 -22.50 -19.96 13.64
N TRP A 471 -21.31 -19.75 14.21
CA TRP A 471 -20.11 -20.54 13.92
C TRP A 471 -19.63 -21.36 15.11
N LEU A 472 -20.39 -21.45 16.19
CA LEU A 472 -20.08 -22.42 17.24
C LEU A 472 -20.60 -23.79 16.79
N ALA A 473 -19.77 -24.82 16.92
CA ALA A 473 -20.24 -26.19 16.72
C ALA A 473 -21.41 -26.45 17.69
N LYS A 474 -22.46 -27.11 17.21
CA LYS A 474 -23.47 -27.70 18.11
C LYS A 474 -22.91 -28.92 18.81
#